data_AF-A0A3P8NWE6-F1
#
_entry.id   AF-A0A3P8NWE6-F1
#
_cell.length_a   1.000
_cell.length_b   1.000
_cell.length_c   1.000
_cell.angle_alpha   90.00
_cell.angle_beta   90.00
_cell.angle_gamma   90.00
#
_symmetry.space_group_name_H-M   'P 1'
#
loop_
_entity.id
_entity.type
_entity.pdbx_description
1 polymer ?
#
loop_
_entity_poly.entity_id
_entity_poly.type
_entity_poly.pdbx_seq_one_letter_code
_entity_poly.pdbx_strand_id
1 'polypeptide(L)'
;GLLTKVAEINLLLFCHADSLCIQRFDPGLGLIAPINPMIAGISLVPPPPVPPDMPVIKEIIHCKSCTLFPQNPNLPPPSTRERPPGCKTVFVGGLPENATEEIIREVFDQCGEITAIRKSKKNFCHIRFSEEFMVDKAIYLSGYRMRIGSSTDKKDSGKIHVDFAQARDDLYEWECKQRLLAREERHRRKIHEDRLRPPSPPPIVHYSEHEVALLADRLKDDHKFSEAIAILFTWIDRGEVNRRTANHFYSMIQSANSHVRRLMSEKAQHEEELERAKEAFKNALLAILNQCKDAFIFYTLKDVLKNFQTKDVSREKFLPL
;
A
#
# COMPACT_ATOMS: atom_id res chain seq x y z
N GLY A 1 16.11 57.47 15.47
CA GLY A 1 15.42 57.80 14.20
C GLY A 1 16.14 57.14 13.03
N LEU A 2 17.04 57.86 12.36
CA LEU A 2 17.78 57.34 11.20
C LEU A 2 18.83 56.28 11.58
N LEU A 3 19.54 56.45 12.71
CA LEU A 3 20.51 55.47 13.23
C LEU A 3 19.89 54.12 13.65
N THR A 4 18.63 54.13 14.06
CA THR A 4 17.91 52.91 14.48
C THR A 4 17.48 52.06 13.28
N LYS A 5 17.13 52.71 12.16
CA LYS A 5 16.85 52.02 10.89
C LYS A 5 18.11 51.53 10.17
N VAL A 6 19.25 52.17 10.38
CA VAL A 6 20.55 51.70 9.88
C VAL A 6 21.02 50.43 10.61
N ALA A 7 20.64 50.26 11.88
CA ALA A 7 20.94 49.04 12.66
C ALA A 7 20.08 47.83 12.25
N GLU A 8 18.78 48.01 11.95
CA GLU A 8 17.91 46.92 11.48
C GLU A 8 18.30 46.38 10.09
N ILE A 9 18.84 47.24 9.22
CA ILE A 9 19.26 46.83 7.86
C ILE A 9 20.60 46.08 7.88
N ASN A 10 21.52 46.41 8.78
CA ASN A 10 22.76 45.63 8.96
C ASN A 10 22.48 44.22 9.50
N LEU A 11 21.42 44.03 10.30
CA LEU A 11 21.03 42.72 10.83
C LEU A 11 20.42 41.82 9.74
N LEU A 12 19.69 42.39 8.79
CA LEU A 12 19.11 41.67 7.65
C LEU A 12 20.14 41.30 6.57
N LEU A 13 21.21 42.08 6.39
CA LEU A 13 22.30 41.76 5.46
C LEU A 13 23.27 40.69 5.99
N PHE A 14 23.45 40.56 7.31
CA PHE A 14 24.31 39.52 7.89
C PHE A 14 23.63 38.13 7.93
N CYS A 15 22.29 38.06 8.06
CA CYS A 15 21.56 36.79 8.12
C CYS A 15 21.39 36.06 6.77
N HIS A 16 21.77 36.64 5.64
CA HIS A 16 21.69 35.99 4.32
C HIS A 16 23.04 35.54 3.74
N ALA A 17 24.15 35.79 4.44
CA ALA A 17 25.48 35.39 3.98
C ALA A 17 25.88 33.95 4.39
N ASP A 18 25.25 33.35 5.40
CA ASP A 18 25.66 32.04 5.95
C ASP A 18 24.79 30.84 5.49
N SER A 19 23.89 31.02 4.51
CA SER A 19 22.98 29.94 4.07
C SER A 19 23.09 29.59 2.59
N LEU A 20 24.32 29.48 2.08
CA LEU A 20 24.63 28.79 0.82
C LEU A 20 25.71 27.71 1.03
N CYS A 21 25.62 26.97 2.12
CA CYS A 21 26.17 25.61 2.18
C CYS A 21 25.16 24.66 1.53
N ILE A 22 25.38 24.35 0.25
CA ILE A 22 24.73 23.23 -0.43
C ILE A 22 25.05 21.98 0.39
N GLN A 23 24.08 21.50 1.17
CA GLN A 23 24.19 20.23 1.88
C GLN A 23 24.32 19.12 0.84
N ARG A 24 25.37 18.30 1.03
CA ARG A 24 25.60 17.04 0.34
C ARG A 24 24.33 16.21 0.36
N PHE A 25 23.93 15.73 -0.81
CA PHE A 25 22.96 14.65 -0.92
C PHE A 25 23.64 13.37 -0.42
N ASP A 26 23.21 12.89 0.75
CA ASP A 26 23.72 11.69 1.40
C ASP A 26 22.73 10.53 1.13
N PRO A 27 23.07 9.51 0.31
CA PRO A 27 22.14 8.42 -0.03
C PRO A 27 22.00 7.35 1.08
N GLY A 28 22.50 7.61 2.30
CA GLY A 28 22.83 6.58 3.29
C GLY A 28 21.89 6.38 4.48
N LEU A 29 20.75 7.08 4.59
CA LEU A 29 19.88 6.97 5.77
C LEU A 29 18.46 6.52 5.41
N GLY A 30 18.29 5.20 5.27
CA GLY A 30 16.98 4.63 4.94
C GLY A 30 16.81 3.14 5.23
N LEU A 31 17.40 2.61 6.30
CA LEU A 31 17.22 1.23 6.79
C LEU A 31 17.62 1.25 8.29
N ILE A 32 16.91 0.76 9.32
CA ILE A 32 15.75 -0.14 9.48
C ILE A 32 15.18 0.08 10.90
N ALA A 33 13.87 0.00 11.07
CA ALA A 33 13.30 -0.67 12.25
C ALA A 33 12.10 -1.53 11.80
N PRO A 34 11.97 -2.77 12.31
CA PRO A 34 11.07 -3.76 11.77
C PRO A 34 9.63 -3.52 12.26
N ILE A 35 8.71 -3.30 11.34
CA ILE A 35 7.28 -3.43 11.65
C ILE A 35 6.96 -4.91 11.46
N ASN A 36 6.84 -5.62 12.58
CA ASN A 36 6.42 -7.01 12.56
C ASN A 36 4.95 -7.09 12.09
N PRO A 37 4.60 -8.05 11.22
CA PRO A 37 3.30 -8.12 10.56
C PRO A 37 2.30 -8.86 11.45
N MET A 38 1.29 -8.15 11.94
CA MET A 38 0.11 -8.78 12.50
C MET A 38 -1.06 -8.57 11.55
N ILE A 39 -1.45 -9.66 10.89
CA ILE A 39 -2.85 -10.01 10.62
C ILE A 39 -3.68 -8.86 10.04
N ALA A 40 -3.58 -8.65 8.71
CA ALA A 40 -4.73 -8.18 7.93
C ALA A 40 -5.68 -9.37 7.67
N GLY A 41 -6.05 -10.06 8.75
CA GLY A 41 -7.30 -10.78 8.80
C GLY A 41 -8.38 -9.72 8.79
N ILE A 42 -9.39 -9.93 7.97
CA ILE A 42 -10.66 -9.22 8.01
C ILE A 42 -11.14 -9.35 9.46
N SER A 43 -10.88 -8.32 10.27
CA SER A 43 -11.40 -8.22 11.62
C SER A 43 -12.87 -7.84 11.46
N LEU A 44 -13.67 -8.83 11.08
CA LEU A 44 -15.03 -8.94 11.58
C LEU A 44 -14.87 -8.92 13.09
N VAL A 45 -14.97 -7.73 13.67
CA VAL A 45 -15.36 -7.58 15.07
C VAL A 45 -16.51 -8.57 15.25
N PRO A 46 -16.37 -9.60 16.11
CA PRO A 46 -17.50 -10.45 16.41
C PRO A 46 -18.60 -9.50 16.86
N PRO A 47 -19.82 -9.56 16.30
CA PRO A 47 -20.92 -8.79 16.84
C PRO A 47 -20.94 -9.08 18.36
N PRO A 48 -21.09 -8.05 19.20
CA PRO A 48 -21.01 -8.21 20.65
C PRO A 48 -21.90 -9.38 21.08
N PRO A 49 -21.48 -10.21 22.05
CA PRO A 49 -22.29 -11.31 22.53
C PRO A 49 -23.65 -10.74 22.93
N VAL A 50 -24.67 -11.13 22.16
CA VAL A 50 -26.05 -10.77 22.43
C VAL A 50 -26.37 -11.31 23.82
N PRO A 51 -26.88 -10.49 24.76
CA PRO A 51 -27.23 -10.95 26.10
C PRO A 51 -28.16 -12.18 26.01
N PRO A 52 -27.92 -13.25 26.80
CA PRO A 52 -28.67 -14.50 26.67
C PRO A 52 -30.16 -14.44 27.06
N ASP A 53 -30.69 -13.30 27.48
CA ASP A 53 -32.06 -13.18 28.02
C ASP A 53 -32.87 -12.03 27.41
N MET A 54 -32.85 -11.87 26.08
CA MET A 54 -33.94 -11.16 25.43
C MET A 54 -34.97 -12.20 24.98
N PRO A 55 -36.23 -12.19 25.48
CA PRO A 55 -37.26 -13.08 24.97
C PRO A 55 -37.43 -12.76 23.49
N VAL A 56 -36.96 -13.68 22.65
CA VAL A 56 -37.12 -13.59 21.20
C VAL A 56 -38.62 -13.77 20.93
N ILE A 57 -39.33 -12.65 20.84
CA ILE A 57 -40.75 -12.63 20.46
C ILE A 57 -40.79 -13.01 18.98
N LYS A 58 -40.95 -14.31 18.73
CA LYS A 58 -41.18 -14.85 17.40
C LYS A 58 -42.58 -14.40 16.96
N GLU A 59 -42.68 -13.59 15.91
CA GLU A 59 -43.97 -13.13 15.37
C GLU A 59 -44.65 -14.21 14.52
N ILE A 60 -45.97 -14.09 14.33
CA ILE A 60 -46.73 -14.97 13.43
C ILE A 60 -46.39 -14.58 11.98
N ILE A 61 -45.86 -15.53 11.22
CA ILE A 61 -45.50 -15.30 9.81
C ILE A 61 -46.65 -15.76 8.93
N HIS A 62 -47.21 -14.84 8.15
CA HIS A 62 -48.31 -15.12 7.23
C HIS A 62 -47.75 -15.26 5.81
N CYS A 63 -47.93 -16.44 5.21
CA CYS A 63 -47.66 -16.70 3.80
C CYS A 63 -48.99 -16.84 3.04
N LYS A 64 -48.97 -16.82 1.71
CA LYS A 64 -50.16 -16.95 0.85
C LYS A 64 -50.86 -18.29 1.05
N SER A 65 -50.07 -19.35 1.24
CA SER A 65 -50.58 -20.72 1.32
C SER A 65 -50.56 -21.32 2.74
N CYS A 66 -49.87 -20.69 3.69
CA CYS A 66 -49.75 -21.20 5.06
C CYS A 66 -49.45 -20.09 6.09
N THR A 67 -49.70 -20.37 7.37
CA THR A 67 -49.34 -19.48 8.48
C THR A 67 -48.43 -20.22 9.46
N LEU A 68 -47.32 -19.60 9.85
CA LEU A 68 -46.40 -20.11 10.87
C LEU A 68 -46.68 -19.43 12.22
N PHE A 69 -47.08 -20.22 13.20
CA PHE A 69 -47.29 -19.76 14.57
C PHE A 69 -46.03 -20.01 15.42
N PRO A 70 -45.57 -19.02 16.19
CA PRO A 70 -44.40 -19.17 17.05
C PRO A 70 -44.64 -20.20 18.15
N GLN A 71 -43.57 -20.81 18.65
CA GLN A 71 -43.61 -21.64 19.84
C GLN A 71 -43.85 -20.77 21.09
N ASN A 72 -44.53 -21.32 22.10
CA ASN A 72 -44.65 -20.68 23.40
C ASN A 72 -43.24 -20.38 23.97
N PRO A 73 -42.92 -19.12 24.36
CA PRO A 73 -41.61 -18.73 24.88
C PRO A 73 -41.13 -19.54 26.09
N ASN A 74 -42.05 -20.17 26.83
CA ASN A 74 -41.76 -20.96 28.02
C ASN A 74 -41.18 -22.36 27.74
N LEU A 75 -41.04 -22.76 26.47
CA LEU A 75 -40.48 -24.05 26.10
C LEU A 75 -38.99 -23.90 25.75
N PRO A 76 -38.16 -24.91 26.07
CA PRO A 76 -36.74 -24.86 25.73
C PRO A 76 -36.55 -24.70 24.22
N PRO A 77 -35.51 -23.94 23.80
CA PRO A 77 -35.20 -23.76 22.40
C PRO A 77 -34.97 -25.11 21.71
N PRO A 78 -35.37 -25.27 20.43
CA PRO A 78 -35.13 -26.50 19.68
C PRO A 78 -33.65 -26.86 19.70
N SER A 79 -33.33 -28.14 19.91
CA SER A 79 -31.94 -28.62 19.82
C SER A 79 -31.41 -28.43 18.41
N THR A 80 -30.30 -27.72 18.25
CA THR A 80 -29.58 -27.60 16.99
C THR A 80 -28.27 -28.39 17.08
N ARG A 81 -27.83 -28.94 15.94
CA ARG A 81 -26.54 -29.62 15.83
C ARG A 81 -25.41 -28.59 15.67
N GLU A 82 -24.17 -29.05 15.82
CA GLU A 82 -23.01 -28.23 15.43
C GLU A 82 -23.02 -27.98 13.92
N ARG A 83 -22.79 -26.73 13.53
CA ARG A 83 -22.76 -26.31 12.13
C ARG A 83 -21.58 -26.98 11.38
N PRO A 84 -21.85 -27.79 10.34
CA PRO A 84 -20.79 -28.33 9.50
C PRO A 84 -20.03 -27.23 8.73
N PRO A 85 -18.74 -27.43 8.40
CA PRO A 85 -17.99 -26.48 7.58
C PRO A 85 -18.62 -26.28 6.19
N GLY A 86 -18.81 -25.02 5.79
CA GLY A 86 -19.42 -24.68 4.50
C GLY A 86 -20.91 -25.01 4.38
N CYS A 87 -21.61 -25.24 5.50
CA CYS A 87 -23.02 -25.61 5.50
C CYS A 87 -23.88 -24.53 4.83
N LYS A 88 -24.45 -24.88 3.68
CA LYS A 88 -25.45 -24.09 2.94
C LYS A 88 -26.81 -24.78 2.90
N THR A 89 -26.86 -26.03 3.35
CA THR A 89 -28.06 -26.86 3.35
C THR A 89 -28.65 -26.97 4.75
N VAL A 90 -29.96 -26.73 4.87
CA VAL A 90 -30.74 -27.01 6.08
C VAL A 90 -31.54 -28.29 5.94
N PHE A 91 -31.70 -28.99 7.06
CA PHE A 91 -32.68 -30.05 7.24
C PHE A 91 -33.95 -29.44 7.81
N VAL A 92 -35.10 -29.71 7.20
CA VAL A 92 -36.41 -29.29 7.68
C VAL A 92 -37.25 -30.54 7.93
N GLY A 93 -37.54 -30.84 9.19
CA GLY A 93 -38.40 -31.93 9.63
C GLY A 93 -39.75 -31.45 10.16
N GLY A 94 -40.69 -32.39 10.35
CA GLY A 94 -41.99 -32.09 10.96
C GLY A 94 -42.94 -31.30 10.06
N LEU A 95 -42.71 -31.38 8.74
CA LEU A 95 -43.61 -30.82 7.74
C LEU A 95 -44.96 -31.59 7.76
N PRO A 96 -46.09 -30.91 7.58
CA PRO A 96 -47.39 -31.57 7.39
C PRO A 96 -47.38 -32.39 6.10
N GLU A 97 -48.16 -33.47 6.08
CA GLU A 97 -48.19 -34.45 4.99
C GLU A 97 -48.57 -33.80 3.65
N ASN A 98 -49.48 -32.82 3.70
CA ASN A 98 -49.97 -32.07 2.55
C ASN A 98 -49.08 -30.87 2.15
N ALA A 99 -47.92 -30.64 2.80
CA ALA A 99 -47.00 -29.57 2.39
C ALA A 99 -46.37 -29.87 1.02
N THR A 100 -46.75 -29.13 -0.02
CA THR A 100 -46.11 -29.25 -1.34
C THR A 100 -44.75 -28.52 -1.37
N GLU A 101 -43.94 -28.76 -2.41
CA GLU A 101 -42.65 -28.08 -2.55
C GLU A 101 -42.83 -26.57 -2.67
N GLU A 102 -43.91 -26.12 -3.31
CA GLU A 102 -44.23 -24.70 -3.52
C GLU A 102 -44.50 -23.99 -2.19
N ILE A 103 -45.21 -24.63 -1.26
CA ILE A 103 -45.47 -24.07 0.08
C ILE A 103 -44.15 -23.96 0.87
N ILE A 104 -43.30 -24.99 0.80
CA ILE A 104 -42.00 -24.99 1.46
C ILE A 104 -41.13 -23.87 0.87
N ARG A 105 -41.08 -23.78 -0.46
CA ARG A 105 -40.34 -22.73 -1.15
C ARG A 105 -40.83 -21.35 -0.70
N GLU A 106 -42.14 -21.11 -0.70
CA GLU A 106 -42.73 -19.84 -0.29
C GLU A 106 -42.29 -19.39 1.12
N VAL A 107 -42.27 -20.32 2.07
CA VAL A 107 -41.84 -20.05 3.45
C VAL A 107 -40.35 -19.74 3.53
N PHE A 108 -39.51 -20.56 2.90
CA PHE A 108 -38.06 -20.46 3.04
C PHE A 108 -37.42 -19.45 2.09
N ASP A 109 -38.12 -19.01 1.05
CA ASP A 109 -37.67 -17.96 0.11
C ASP A 109 -37.51 -16.61 0.82
N GLN A 110 -38.32 -16.36 1.87
CA GLN A 110 -38.18 -15.19 2.74
C GLN A 110 -36.85 -15.20 3.53
N CYS A 111 -36.25 -16.37 3.74
CA CYS A 111 -34.99 -16.51 4.47
C CYS A 111 -33.77 -16.27 3.56
N GLY A 112 -33.88 -16.57 2.27
CA GLY A 112 -32.80 -16.40 1.31
C GLY A 112 -33.04 -17.13 -0.01
N GLU A 113 -32.12 -16.92 -0.96
CA GLU A 113 -32.19 -17.51 -2.29
C GLU A 113 -31.97 -19.03 -2.24
N ILE A 114 -33.00 -19.79 -2.61
CA ILE A 114 -32.98 -21.25 -2.61
C ILE A 114 -32.41 -21.78 -3.93
N THR A 115 -31.31 -22.53 -3.85
CA THR A 115 -30.68 -23.21 -4.99
C THR A 115 -31.36 -24.54 -5.32
N ALA A 116 -31.72 -25.32 -4.30
CA ALA A 116 -32.36 -26.62 -4.51
C ALA A 116 -33.20 -27.05 -3.30
N ILE A 117 -34.33 -27.71 -3.55
CA ILE A 117 -35.17 -28.34 -2.53
C ILE A 117 -35.22 -29.85 -2.81
N ARG A 118 -34.91 -30.68 -1.82
CA ARG A 118 -34.98 -32.15 -1.90
C ARG A 118 -35.97 -32.65 -0.84
N LYS A 119 -37.24 -32.83 -1.21
CA LYS A 119 -38.29 -33.38 -0.34
C LYS A 119 -38.20 -34.90 -0.25
N SER A 120 -38.36 -35.44 0.95
CA SER A 120 -38.41 -36.88 1.22
C SER A 120 -39.83 -37.35 1.55
N LYS A 121 -40.08 -38.65 1.41
CA LYS A 121 -41.37 -39.29 1.74
C LYS A 121 -41.69 -39.32 3.24
N LYS A 122 -40.70 -39.06 4.11
CA LYS A 122 -40.85 -39.09 5.57
C LYS A 122 -41.06 -37.69 6.18
N ASN A 123 -41.85 -36.83 5.54
CA ASN A 123 -42.20 -35.48 6.05
C ASN A 123 -40.99 -34.62 6.44
N PHE A 124 -39.88 -34.76 5.71
CA PHE A 124 -38.70 -33.91 5.83
C PHE A 124 -38.23 -33.45 4.46
N CYS A 125 -37.54 -32.33 4.39
CA CYS A 125 -36.85 -31.87 3.20
C CYS A 125 -35.45 -31.33 3.54
N HIS A 126 -34.60 -31.29 2.52
CA HIS A 126 -33.33 -30.57 2.57
C HIS A 126 -33.44 -29.36 1.64
N ILE A 127 -33.07 -28.18 2.13
CA ILE A 127 -33.11 -26.95 1.35
C ILE A 127 -31.68 -26.42 1.29
N ARG A 128 -31.15 -26.28 0.08
CA ARG A 128 -29.83 -25.69 -0.16
C ARG A 128 -30.00 -24.23 -0.56
N PHE A 129 -29.31 -23.34 0.16
CA PHE A 129 -29.25 -21.91 -0.15
C PHE A 129 -28.01 -21.57 -0.96
N SER A 130 -28.02 -20.38 -1.57
CA SER A 130 -26.87 -19.82 -2.30
C SER A 130 -25.69 -19.53 -1.36
N GLU A 131 -25.98 -18.98 -0.18
CA GLU A 131 -24.98 -18.47 0.78
C GLU A 131 -25.11 -19.06 2.19
N GLU A 132 -23.99 -19.12 2.91
CA GLU A 132 -23.93 -19.72 4.26
C GLU A 132 -24.74 -18.92 5.31
N PHE A 133 -24.78 -17.59 5.22
CA PHE A 133 -25.50 -16.76 6.19
C PHE A 133 -27.03 -16.86 6.07
N MET A 134 -27.56 -17.36 4.94
CA MET A 134 -29.01 -17.56 4.75
C MET A 134 -29.53 -18.71 5.61
N VAL A 135 -28.66 -19.69 5.90
CA VAL A 135 -28.93 -20.83 6.79
C VAL A 135 -29.30 -20.35 8.19
N ASP A 136 -28.64 -19.32 8.72
CA ASP A 136 -28.93 -18.76 10.04
C ASP A 136 -30.38 -18.28 10.17
N LYS A 137 -30.89 -17.62 9.12
CA LYS A 137 -32.29 -17.15 9.07
C LYS A 137 -33.26 -18.32 9.02
N ALA A 138 -32.95 -19.38 8.28
CA ALA A 138 -33.78 -20.57 8.21
C ALA A 138 -33.82 -21.32 9.56
N ILE A 139 -32.70 -21.41 10.28
CA ILE A 139 -32.63 -22.00 11.63
C ILE A 139 -33.55 -21.27 12.62
N TYR A 140 -33.74 -19.96 12.47
CA TYR A 140 -34.66 -19.18 13.30
C TYR A 140 -36.13 -19.66 13.20
N LEU A 141 -36.53 -20.22 12.05
CA LEU A 141 -37.86 -20.80 11.84
C LEU A 141 -38.05 -22.14 12.57
N SER A 142 -37.01 -22.71 13.16
CA SER A 142 -37.11 -23.92 13.96
C SER A 142 -38.06 -23.71 15.16
N GLY A 143 -38.98 -24.65 15.35
CA GLY A 143 -39.97 -24.64 16.43
C GLY A 143 -41.33 -24.04 16.07
N TYR A 144 -41.45 -23.36 14.93
CA TYR A 144 -42.74 -22.82 14.47
C TYR A 144 -43.75 -23.94 14.17
N ARG A 145 -45.04 -23.65 14.35
CA ARG A 145 -46.14 -24.53 13.95
C ARG A 145 -46.71 -24.04 12.63
N MET A 146 -46.52 -24.83 11.57
CA MET A 146 -47.07 -24.55 10.26
C MET A 146 -48.51 -25.04 10.16
N ARG A 147 -49.39 -24.22 9.56
CA ARG A 147 -50.78 -24.55 9.21
C ARG A 147 -51.03 -24.19 7.75
N ILE A 148 -51.48 -25.15 6.94
CA ILE A 148 -51.77 -24.95 5.51
C ILE A 148 -53.24 -24.52 5.34
N GLY A 149 -53.45 -23.40 4.63
CA GLY A 149 -54.78 -22.82 4.41
C GLY A 149 -55.58 -22.57 5.70
N SER A 150 -56.90 -22.77 5.63
CA SER A 150 -57.81 -22.63 6.77
C SER A 150 -58.14 -23.96 7.48
N SER A 151 -57.61 -25.09 6.99
CA SER A 151 -57.88 -26.40 7.57
C SER A 151 -57.34 -26.52 9.01
N THR A 152 -58.07 -27.22 9.89
CA THR A 152 -57.62 -27.56 11.25
C THR A 152 -57.19 -29.03 11.38
N ASP A 153 -57.18 -29.75 10.25
CA ASP A 153 -56.86 -31.17 10.26
C ASP A 153 -55.41 -31.43 10.67
N LYS A 154 -55.20 -32.57 11.33
CA LYS A 154 -53.86 -33.02 11.76
C LYS A 154 -52.89 -33.21 10.59
N LYS A 155 -53.41 -33.41 9.37
CA LYS A 155 -52.62 -33.59 8.14
C LYS A 155 -52.11 -32.28 7.54
N ASP A 156 -52.77 -31.16 7.87
CA ASP A 156 -52.47 -29.81 7.38
C ASP A 156 -51.70 -28.97 8.40
N SER A 157 -51.39 -29.54 9.57
CA SER A 157 -50.67 -28.85 10.65
C SER A 157 -49.50 -29.68 11.18
N GLY A 158 -48.31 -29.07 11.21
CA GLY A 158 -47.07 -29.70 11.66
C GLY A 158 -46.18 -28.72 12.44
N LYS A 159 -45.35 -29.23 13.35
CA LYS A 159 -44.31 -28.43 14.02
C LYS A 159 -43.02 -28.56 13.24
N ILE A 160 -42.60 -27.49 12.58
CA ILE A 160 -41.39 -27.50 11.77
C ILE A 160 -40.16 -27.45 12.67
N HIS A 161 -39.18 -28.26 12.33
CA HIS A 161 -37.87 -28.27 12.96
C HIS A 161 -36.82 -28.05 11.88
N VAL A 162 -36.10 -26.94 11.98
CA VAL A 162 -35.00 -26.60 11.08
C VAL A 162 -33.69 -26.82 11.82
N ASP A 163 -32.76 -27.53 11.19
CA ASP A 163 -31.44 -27.84 11.72
C ASP A 163 -30.39 -27.85 10.60
N PHE A 164 -29.10 -27.82 10.96
CA PHE A 164 -28.03 -27.91 9.98
C PHE A 164 -28.00 -29.28 9.30
N ALA A 165 -27.88 -29.30 7.97
CA ALA A 165 -27.70 -30.53 7.24
C ALA A 165 -26.23 -30.76 6.91
N GLN A 166 -25.78 -32.00 7.09
CA GLN A 166 -24.47 -32.43 6.60
C GLN A 166 -24.58 -32.86 5.14
N ALA A 167 -24.57 -31.89 4.22
CA ALA A 167 -24.59 -32.15 2.79
C ALA A 167 -23.17 -32.44 2.25
N ARG A 168 -23.05 -33.49 1.42
CA ARG A 168 -21.78 -33.86 0.80
C ARG A 168 -21.26 -32.78 -0.16
N ASP A 169 -22.16 -32.16 -0.91
CA ASP A 169 -21.82 -31.12 -1.89
C ASP A 169 -21.24 -29.87 -1.21
N ASP A 170 -21.84 -29.46 -0.09
CA ASP A 170 -21.39 -28.33 0.74
C ASP A 170 -19.97 -28.59 1.31
N LEU A 171 -19.74 -29.78 1.87
CA LEU A 171 -18.43 -30.17 2.39
C LEU A 171 -17.38 -30.18 1.27
N TYR A 172 -17.71 -30.72 0.10
CA TYR A 172 -16.80 -30.76 -1.04
C TYR A 172 -16.41 -29.36 -1.53
N GLU A 173 -17.37 -28.44 -1.64
CA GLU A 173 -17.11 -27.05 -2.01
C GLU A 173 -16.19 -26.35 -1.00
N TRP A 174 -16.45 -26.56 0.29
CA TRP A 174 -15.61 -26.03 1.36
C TRP A 174 -14.17 -26.57 1.28
N GLU A 175 -14.00 -27.89 1.12
CA GLU A 175 -12.68 -28.52 0.97
C GLU A 175 -11.93 -28.04 -0.29
N CYS A 176 -12.64 -27.78 -1.39
CA CYS A 176 -12.06 -27.17 -2.58
C CYS A 176 -11.53 -25.77 -2.29
N LYS A 177 -12.34 -24.94 -1.62
CA LYS A 177 -11.97 -23.58 -1.21
C LYS A 177 -10.76 -23.57 -0.27
N GLN A 178 -10.71 -24.46 0.72
CA GLN A 178 -9.56 -24.60 1.62
C GLN A 178 -8.28 -24.98 0.87
N ARG A 179 -8.37 -25.93 -0.07
CA ARG A 179 -7.23 -26.32 -0.92
C ARG A 179 -6.75 -25.18 -1.82
N LEU A 180 -7.66 -24.32 -2.29
CA LEU A 180 -7.29 -23.14 -3.09
C LEU A 180 -6.51 -22.14 -2.24
N LEU A 181 -7.03 -21.78 -1.06
CA LEU A 181 -6.38 -20.85 -0.14
C LEU A 181 -4.99 -21.35 0.28
N ALA A 182 -4.85 -22.65 0.60
CA ALA A 182 -3.55 -23.24 0.96
C ALA A 182 -2.54 -23.24 -0.20
N ARG A 183 -2.98 -23.29 -1.47
CA ARG A 183 -2.09 -23.14 -2.63
C ARG A 183 -1.64 -21.69 -2.78
N GLU A 184 -2.56 -20.75 -2.64
CA GLU A 184 -2.28 -19.33 -2.74
C GLU A 184 -1.30 -18.87 -1.65
N GLU A 185 -1.48 -19.33 -0.42
CA GLU A 185 -0.58 -19.04 0.70
C GLU A 185 0.84 -19.55 0.43
N ARG A 186 0.97 -20.80 -0.05
CA ARG A 186 2.28 -21.34 -0.45
C ARG A 186 2.91 -20.55 -1.59
N HIS A 187 2.11 -20.15 -2.57
CA HIS A 187 2.58 -19.34 -3.70
C HIS A 187 3.09 -17.97 -3.21
N ARG A 188 2.34 -17.30 -2.34
CA ARG A 188 2.70 -16.03 -1.73
C ARG A 188 3.99 -16.13 -0.91
N ARG A 189 4.12 -17.20 -0.11
CA ARG A 189 5.33 -17.47 0.68
C ARG A 189 6.54 -17.71 -0.21
N LYS A 190 6.38 -18.51 -1.28
CA LYS A 190 7.45 -18.77 -2.25
C LYS A 190 7.92 -17.49 -2.94
N ILE A 191 7.00 -16.64 -3.41
CA ILE A 191 7.37 -15.36 -4.04
C ILE A 191 8.15 -14.47 -3.08
N HIS A 192 7.73 -14.40 -1.81
CA HIS A 192 8.42 -13.60 -0.81
C HIS A 192 9.82 -14.14 -0.52
N GLU A 193 9.96 -15.46 -0.37
CA GLU A 193 11.23 -16.13 -0.17
C GLU A 193 12.17 -15.98 -1.37
N ASP A 194 11.65 -16.14 -2.60
CA ASP A 194 12.41 -15.96 -3.83
C ASP A 194 12.87 -14.50 -4.00
N ARG A 195 12.11 -13.51 -3.51
CA ARG A 195 12.53 -12.09 -3.51
C ARG A 195 13.67 -11.82 -2.51
N LEU A 196 13.69 -12.52 -1.38
CA LEU A 196 14.73 -12.37 -0.36
C LEU A 196 16.00 -13.15 -0.68
N ARG A 197 15.94 -14.08 -1.64
CA ARG A 197 17.12 -14.82 -2.07
C ARG A 197 18.13 -13.83 -2.68
N PRO A 198 19.39 -13.80 -2.19
CA PRO A 198 20.41 -12.95 -2.80
C PRO A 198 20.56 -13.31 -4.28
N PRO A 199 20.78 -12.32 -5.17
CA PRO A 199 21.00 -12.59 -6.58
C PRO A 199 22.19 -13.54 -6.71
N SER A 200 22.06 -14.54 -7.59
CA SER A 200 23.17 -15.44 -7.91
C SER A 200 24.41 -14.59 -8.25
N PRO A 201 25.61 -14.97 -7.75
CA PRO A 201 26.83 -14.26 -8.10
C PRO A 201 26.93 -14.09 -9.62
N PRO A 202 27.30 -12.91 -10.12
CA PRO A 202 27.42 -12.68 -11.55
C PRO A 202 28.37 -13.73 -12.17
N PRO A 203 28.07 -14.23 -13.39
CA PRO A 203 28.93 -15.19 -14.06
C PRO A 203 30.36 -14.66 -14.16
N ILE A 204 31.33 -15.43 -13.71
CA ILE A 204 32.73 -15.00 -13.79
C ILE A 204 33.19 -15.16 -15.23
N VAL A 205 33.56 -14.05 -15.87
CA VAL A 205 34.12 -14.07 -17.23
C VAL A 205 35.44 -14.82 -17.19
N HIS A 206 35.59 -15.85 -18.02
CA HIS A 206 36.81 -16.63 -18.11
C HIS A 206 37.82 -15.96 -19.05
N TYR A 207 39.11 -16.12 -18.75
CA TYR A 207 40.15 -15.61 -19.62
C TYR A 207 40.14 -16.35 -20.96
N SER A 208 39.98 -15.60 -22.04
CA SER A 208 40.17 -16.07 -23.41
C SER A 208 40.67 -14.92 -24.27
N GLU A 209 41.32 -15.23 -25.39
CA GLU A 209 41.84 -14.21 -26.31
C GLU A 209 40.72 -13.28 -26.85
N HIS A 210 39.53 -13.84 -27.10
CA HIS A 210 38.35 -13.06 -27.51
C HIS A 210 37.88 -12.11 -26.41
N GLU A 211 37.76 -12.60 -25.17
CA GLU A 211 37.34 -11.78 -24.04
C GLU A 211 38.37 -10.68 -23.72
N VAL A 212 39.67 -10.95 -23.90
CA VAL A 212 40.73 -9.94 -23.74
C VAL A 212 40.54 -8.79 -24.72
N ALA A 213 40.26 -9.09 -25.99
CA ALA A 213 40.02 -8.07 -27.00
C ALA A 213 38.79 -7.21 -26.67
N LEU A 214 37.69 -7.86 -26.25
CA LEU A 214 36.48 -7.16 -25.82
C LEU A 214 36.73 -6.32 -24.57
N LEU A 215 37.45 -6.84 -23.59
CA LEU A 215 37.76 -6.13 -22.34
C LEU A 215 38.62 -4.90 -22.60
N ALA A 216 39.61 -5.02 -23.49
CA ALA A 216 40.48 -3.91 -23.88
C ALA A 216 39.71 -2.74 -24.54
N ASP A 217 38.64 -3.05 -25.28
CA ASP A 217 37.75 -2.03 -25.83
C ASP A 217 36.85 -1.41 -24.75
N ARG A 218 36.27 -2.24 -23.88
CA ARG A 218 35.44 -1.75 -22.75
C ARG A 218 36.20 -0.87 -21.77
N LEU A 219 37.50 -1.08 -21.58
CA LEU A 219 38.36 -0.23 -20.74
C LEU A 219 38.55 1.19 -21.29
N LYS A 220 38.15 1.46 -22.54
CA LYS A 220 38.17 2.80 -23.15
C LYS A 220 36.83 3.53 -23.02
N ASP A 221 35.75 2.82 -22.69
CA ASP A 221 34.38 3.34 -22.60
C ASP A 221 34.06 3.74 -21.14
N ASP A 222 33.78 5.02 -20.92
CA ASP A 222 33.49 5.63 -19.61
C ASP A 222 32.31 4.96 -18.90
N HIS A 223 31.29 4.54 -19.64
CA HIS A 223 30.10 3.94 -19.06
C HIS A 223 30.30 2.49 -18.65
N LYS A 224 31.32 1.82 -19.19
CA LYS A 224 31.62 0.40 -18.93
C LYS A 224 32.91 0.19 -18.14
N PHE A 225 33.66 1.26 -17.88
CA PHE A 225 34.97 1.20 -17.25
C PHE A 225 34.95 0.47 -15.90
N SER A 226 33.96 0.75 -15.05
CA SER A 226 33.85 0.14 -13.71
C SER A 226 33.60 -1.37 -13.76
N GLU A 227 32.84 -1.86 -14.75
CA GLU A 227 32.62 -3.29 -14.94
C GLU A 227 33.88 -3.94 -15.52
N ALA A 228 34.48 -3.30 -16.53
CA ALA A 228 35.68 -3.79 -17.19
C ALA A 228 36.88 -3.89 -16.24
N ILE A 229 37.08 -2.91 -15.36
CA ILE A 229 38.17 -2.94 -14.38
C ILE A 229 37.96 -4.06 -13.34
N ALA A 230 36.70 -4.34 -12.93
CA ALA A 230 36.40 -5.43 -12.01
C ALA A 230 36.72 -6.82 -12.62
N ILE A 231 36.45 -7.00 -13.91
CA ILE A 231 36.84 -8.21 -14.65
C ILE A 231 38.37 -8.32 -14.73
N LEU A 232 39.07 -7.22 -15.05
CA LEU A 232 40.53 -7.19 -15.10
C LEU A 232 41.17 -7.56 -13.74
N PHE A 233 40.65 -7.01 -12.64
CA PHE A 233 41.07 -7.37 -11.28
C PHE A 233 40.83 -8.85 -10.99
N THR A 234 39.64 -9.36 -11.34
CA THR A 234 39.30 -10.78 -11.14
C THR A 234 40.28 -11.70 -11.88
N TRP A 235 40.69 -11.36 -13.10
CA TRP A 235 41.68 -12.14 -13.84
C TRP A 235 43.08 -12.07 -13.21
N ILE A 236 43.46 -10.93 -12.66
CA ILE A 236 44.73 -10.77 -11.93
C ILE A 236 44.74 -11.60 -10.65
N ASP A 237 43.68 -11.49 -9.82
CA ASP A 237 43.56 -12.22 -8.55
C ASP A 237 43.53 -13.74 -8.74
N ARG A 238 42.99 -14.21 -9.87
CA ARG A 238 42.95 -15.64 -10.23
C ARG A 238 44.27 -16.16 -10.82
N GLY A 239 45.26 -15.30 -11.06
CA GLY A 239 46.57 -15.70 -11.56
C GLY A 239 46.61 -15.94 -13.08
N GLU A 240 45.70 -15.34 -13.86
CA GLU A 240 45.73 -15.43 -15.33
C GLU A 240 46.93 -14.68 -15.94
N VAL A 241 47.63 -13.86 -15.14
CA VAL A 241 48.86 -13.16 -15.51
C VAL A 241 50.05 -14.12 -15.42
N ASN A 242 50.57 -14.50 -16.58
CA ASN A 242 51.76 -15.34 -16.71
C ASN A 242 52.66 -14.80 -17.83
N ARG A 243 53.82 -15.44 -18.03
CA ARG A 243 54.81 -14.98 -19.02
C ARG A 243 54.27 -14.89 -20.45
N ARG A 244 53.24 -15.67 -20.81
CA ARG A 244 52.61 -15.66 -22.15
C ARG A 244 51.54 -14.57 -22.27
N THR A 245 50.82 -14.27 -21.19
CA THR A 245 49.67 -13.34 -21.19
C THR A 245 50.05 -11.93 -20.71
N ALA A 246 51.22 -11.75 -20.11
CA ALA A 246 51.68 -10.49 -19.50
C ALA A 246 51.54 -9.26 -20.41
N ASN A 247 51.81 -9.40 -21.71
CA ASN A 247 51.70 -8.29 -22.67
C ASN A 247 50.25 -7.79 -22.83
N HIS A 248 49.26 -8.68 -22.76
CA HIS A 248 47.85 -8.31 -22.82
C HIS A 248 47.45 -7.52 -21.58
N PHE A 249 47.81 -8.03 -20.40
CA PHE A 249 47.54 -7.33 -19.13
C PHE A 249 48.24 -5.99 -19.04
N TYR A 250 49.50 -5.91 -19.49
CA TYR A 250 50.22 -4.65 -19.54
C TYR A 250 49.50 -3.61 -20.42
N SER A 251 49.06 -4.00 -21.61
CA SER A 251 48.30 -3.13 -22.52
C SER A 251 46.96 -2.69 -21.92
N MET A 252 46.25 -3.60 -21.23
CA MET A 252 44.99 -3.28 -20.54
C MET A 252 45.19 -2.31 -19.37
N ILE A 253 46.22 -2.54 -18.54
CA ILE A 253 46.58 -1.64 -17.42
C ILE A 253 47.00 -0.26 -17.95
N GLN A 254 47.74 -0.21 -19.07
CA GLN A 254 48.08 1.06 -19.72
C GLN A 254 46.85 1.81 -20.21
N SER A 255 45.87 1.11 -20.79
CA SER A 255 44.61 1.70 -21.22
C SER A 255 43.83 2.25 -20.02
N ALA A 256 43.75 1.49 -18.92
CA ALA A 256 43.12 1.94 -17.68
C ALA A 256 43.81 3.18 -17.08
N ASN A 257 45.14 3.23 -17.05
CA ASN A 257 45.88 4.39 -16.56
C ASN A 257 45.69 5.63 -17.43
N SER A 258 45.60 5.46 -18.75
CA SER A 258 45.28 6.57 -19.66
C SER A 258 43.88 7.12 -19.40
N HIS A 259 42.91 6.25 -19.15
CA HIS A 259 41.55 6.64 -18.78
C HIS A 259 41.54 7.44 -17.46
N VAL A 260 42.23 6.96 -16.43
CA VAL A 260 42.36 7.67 -15.14
C VAL A 260 43.00 9.05 -15.32
N ARG A 261 44.09 9.16 -16.10
CA ARG A 261 44.73 10.46 -16.36
C ARG A 261 43.78 11.44 -17.04
N ARG A 262 43.03 11.00 -18.04
CA ARG A 262 42.03 11.85 -18.71
C ARG A 262 40.98 12.35 -17.73
N LEU A 263 40.40 11.46 -16.91
CA LEU A 263 39.41 11.86 -15.89
C LEU A 263 39.97 12.85 -14.87
N MET A 264 41.23 12.70 -14.46
CA MET A 264 41.89 13.66 -13.57
C MET A 264 42.05 15.03 -14.22
N SER A 265 42.34 15.09 -15.52
CA SER A 265 42.39 16.35 -16.28
C SER A 265 41.01 16.98 -16.44
N GLU A 266 39.98 16.19 -16.77
CA GLU A 266 38.59 16.66 -16.87
C GLU A 266 38.08 17.20 -15.53
N LYS A 267 38.38 16.49 -14.43
CA LYS A 267 38.08 16.97 -13.08
C LYS A 267 38.71 18.33 -12.82
N ALA A 268 40.01 18.48 -13.12
CA ALA A 268 40.71 19.75 -12.92
C ALA A 268 40.10 20.88 -13.76
N GLN A 269 39.69 20.59 -15.00
CA GLN A 269 39.01 21.55 -15.87
C GLN A 269 37.66 22.00 -15.28
N HIS A 270 36.84 21.07 -14.80
CA HIS A 270 35.55 21.41 -14.18
C HIS A 270 35.71 22.16 -12.86
N GLU A 271 36.75 21.86 -12.07
CA GLU A 271 37.08 22.63 -10.87
C GLU A 271 37.47 24.08 -11.23
N GLU A 272 38.22 24.30 -12.31
CA GLU A 272 38.56 25.64 -12.79
C GLU A 272 37.33 26.39 -13.35
N GLU A 273 36.46 25.70 -14.10
CA GLU A 273 35.20 26.27 -14.59
C GLU A 273 34.28 26.69 -13.44
N LEU A 274 34.18 25.86 -12.39
CA LEU A 274 33.41 26.16 -11.19
C LEU A 274 33.96 27.41 -10.50
N GLU A 275 35.28 27.51 -10.34
CA GLU A 275 35.88 28.66 -9.66
C GLU A 275 35.71 29.96 -10.46
N ARG A 276 35.85 29.87 -11.80
CA ARG A 276 35.52 31.00 -12.69
C ARG A 276 34.06 31.42 -12.58
N ALA A 277 33.12 30.47 -12.53
CA ALA A 277 31.69 30.75 -12.39
C ALA A 277 31.37 31.41 -11.04
N LYS A 278 31.97 30.95 -9.94
CA LYS A 278 31.83 31.58 -8.62
C LYS A 278 32.34 33.01 -8.62
N GLU A 279 33.53 33.26 -9.17
CA GLU A 279 34.10 34.61 -9.21
C GLU A 279 33.26 35.53 -10.11
N ALA A 280 32.76 35.04 -11.23
CA ALA A 280 31.83 35.77 -12.09
C ALA A 280 30.53 36.14 -11.37
N PHE A 281 29.93 35.20 -10.65
CA PHE A 281 28.71 35.44 -9.86
C PHE A 281 28.94 36.45 -8.73
N LYS A 282 30.04 36.31 -7.99
CA LYS A 282 30.46 37.25 -6.95
C LYS A 282 30.65 38.66 -7.52
N ASN A 283 31.31 38.79 -8.67
CA ASN A 283 31.49 40.07 -9.34
C ASN A 283 30.15 40.68 -9.80
N ALA A 284 29.20 39.87 -10.28
CA ALA A 284 27.86 40.33 -10.61
C ALA A 284 27.10 40.86 -9.38
N LEU A 285 27.17 40.16 -8.24
CA LEU A 285 26.57 40.63 -6.99
C LEU A 285 27.22 41.93 -6.48
N LEU A 286 28.55 42.04 -6.55
CA LEU A 286 29.26 43.26 -6.18
C LEU A 286 28.85 44.44 -7.07
N ALA A 287 28.66 44.20 -8.37
CA ALA A 287 28.19 45.23 -9.30
C ALA A 287 26.77 45.72 -8.93
N ILE A 288 25.84 44.81 -8.61
CA ILE A 288 24.48 45.16 -8.16
C ILE A 288 24.55 45.96 -6.85
N LEU A 289 25.34 45.50 -5.89
CA LEU A 289 25.51 46.18 -4.60
C LEU A 289 26.02 47.62 -4.78
N ASN A 290 26.98 47.83 -5.68
CA ASN A 290 27.50 49.16 -5.98
C ASN A 290 26.44 50.05 -6.65
N GLN A 291 25.67 49.52 -7.60
CA GLN A 291 24.56 50.26 -8.22
C GLN A 291 23.50 50.67 -7.17
N CYS A 292 23.19 49.81 -6.20
CA CYS A 292 22.28 50.15 -5.10
C CYS A 292 22.85 51.26 -4.20
N LYS A 293 24.15 51.23 -3.90
CA LYS A 293 24.82 52.30 -3.13
C LYS A 293 24.78 53.63 -3.87
N ASP A 294 25.08 53.63 -5.17
CA ASP A 294 25.06 54.85 -5.99
C ASP A 294 23.65 55.44 -6.06
N ALA A 295 22.62 54.59 -6.23
CA ALA A 295 21.23 55.00 -6.17
C ALA A 295 20.87 55.62 -4.81
N PHE A 296 21.30 55.01 -3.69
CA PHE A 296 21.07 55.54 -2.36
C PHE A 296 21.71 56.93 -2.14
N ILE A 297 22.96 57.09 -2.59
CA ILE A 297 23.66 58.39 -2.54
C ILE A 297 22.90 59.42 -3.36
N PHE A 298 22.45 59.08 -4.57
CA PHE A 298 21.66 59.96 -5.42
C PHE A 298 20.35 60.41 -4.76
N TYR A 299 19.59 59.48 -4.17
CA TYR A 299 18.36 59.83 -3.44
C TYR A 299 18.63 60.75 -2.24
N THR A 300 19.69 60.46 -1.48
CA THR A 300 20.09 61.29 -0.33
C THR A 300 20.46 62.71 -0.77
N LEU A 301 21.24 62.86 -1.85
CA LEU A 301 21.58 64.17 -2.42
C LEU A 301 20.33 64.92 -2.90
N LYS A 302 19.39 64.22 -3.54
CA LYS A 302 18.12 64.81 -3.99
C LYS A 302 17.28 65.32 -2.82
N ASP A 303 17.19 64.57 -1.72
CA ASP A 303 16.47 65.00 -0.52
C ASP A 303 17.14 66.20 0.16
N VAL A 304 18.48 66.23 0.21
CA VAL A 304 19.23 67.40 0.70
C VAL A 304 18.92 68.63 -0.14
N LEU A 305 18.99 68.53 -1.47
CA LEU A 305 18.69 69.64 -2.38
C LEU A 305 17.25 70.16 -2.23
N LYS A 306 16.27 69.25 -2.06
CA LYS A 306 14.86 69.61 -1.81
C LYS A 306 14.69 70.33 -0.46
N ASN A 307 15.45 69.94 0.55
CA ASN A 307 15.46 70.60 1.86
C ASN A 307 16.12 71.99 1.82
N PHE A 308 17.06 72.23 0.91
CA PHE A 308 17.60 73.59 0.67
C PHE A 308 16.55 74.49 0.01
N GLN A 309 15.87 74.03 -1.03
CA GLN A 309 14.79 74.81 -1.69
C GLN A 309 13.66 75.19 -0.72
N THR A 310 13.29 74.31 0.22
CA THR A 310 12.22 74.58 1.19
C THR A 310 12.65 75.51 2.34
N LYS A 311 13.94 75.53 2.70
CA LYS A 311 14.47 76.46 3.70
C LYS A 311 14.63 77.89 3.19
N ASP A 312 14.97 78.08 1.91
CA ASP A 312 14.94 79.42 1.31
C ASP A 312 13.52 80.01 1.31
N VAL A 313 12.49 79.20 1.05
CA VAL A 313 11.08 79.63 1.13
C VAL A 313 10.64 79.94 2.57
N SER A 314 11.28 79.34 3.59
CA SER A 314 10.92 79.53 5.00
C SER A 314 11.61 80.74 5.66
N ARG A 315 12.65 81.32 5.04
CA ARG A 315 13.28 82.58 5.52
C ARG A 315 12.56 83.83 5.05
N GLU A 316 11.62 83.74 4.11
CA GLU A 316 10.89 84.90 3.58
C GLU A 316 9.61 85.25 4.36
N LYS A 317 9.25 84.51 5.41
CA LYS A 317 8.05 84.78 6.22
C LYS A 317 8.36 85.08 7.68
N PHE A 318 9.26 86.02 7.92
CA PHE A 318 9.32 86.77 9.19
C PHE A 318 9.94 88.15 8.93
N LEU A 319 9.11 89.12 8.52
CA LEU A 319 9.08 90.48 9.07
C LEU A 319 7.86 91.22 8.47
N PRO A 320 6.89 91.65 9.31
CA PRO A 320 5.78 92.51 8.91
C PRO A 320 6.08 93.98 9.23
N LEU A 321 5.94 94.85 8.22
CA LEU A 321 5.40 96.24 8.24
C LEU A 321 5.86 96.99 6.99
#